data_AF-X0YBD0-F1
#
_entry.id   AF-X0YBD0-F1
#
_cell.length_a   1.000
_cell.length_b   1.000
_cell.length_c   1.000
_cell.angle_alpha   90.00
_cell.angle_beta   90.00
_cell.angle_gamma   90.00
#
_symmetry.space_group_name_H-M   'P 1'
#
loop_
_entity.id
_entity.type
_entity.pdbx_description
1 polymer ?
#
loop_
_entity_poly.entity_id
_entity_poly.type
_entity_poly.pdbx_seq_one_letter_code
_entity_poly.pdbx_strand_id
1 'polypeptide(L)'
;TVADATQRNIDMLQAAADLDLFVSGSTLNARVINQGGHKLPTGYGEGRRMWLHVTFYDVGDAVVSEHGQYDTVSATLTTGNTTVFEVEQGLDADMSAATGIPAGPSFHFVLNNTVVKDNRIPPRGYNSGPFEDVQAEPVGVTYAEEHYWSDTPFSIPVGAVRVEVELFHQTTSKEYIEFLRDENTTNTRGTEAYNLWDSFGKSAPVLMASLDRQLAGGRANSST
;
A
#
# COMPACT_ATOMS: atom_id res chain seq x y z
N THR A 1 -12.59 -20.43 -17.54
CA THR A 1 -13.79 -19.74 -17.05
C THR A 1 -13.40 -18.34 -16.57
N VAL A 2 -14.36 -17.49 -16.17
CA VAL A 2 -14.04 -16.21 -15.49
C VAL A 2 -13.26 -16.48 -14.20
N ALA A 3 -13.65 -17.50 -13.44
CA ALA A 3 -12.95 -17.88 -12.20
C ALA A 3 -11.47 -18.23 -12.44
N ASP A 4 -11.15 -19.01 -13.48
CA ASP A 4 -9.75 -19.36 -13.77
C ASP A 4 -8.93 -18.13 -14.20
N ALA A 5 -9.57 -17.16 -14.86
CA ALA A 5 -8.91 -15.91 -15.23
C ALA A 5 -8.65 -15.03 -14.01
N THR A 6 -9.62 -14.92 -13.09
CA THR A 6 -9.45 -14.24 -11.81
C THR A 6 -8.33 -14.88 -10.99
N GLN A 7 -8.30 -16.21 -10.88
CA GLN A 7 -7.27 -16.91 -10.12
C GLN A 7 -5.87 -16.66 -10.70
N ARG A 8 -5.69 -16.73 -12.02
CA ARG A 8 -4.38 -16.41 -12.64
C ARG A 8 -3.90 -14.99 -12.36
N ASN A 9 -4.82 -14.02 -12.27
CA ASN A 9 -4.46 -12.66 -11.91
C ASN A 9 -4.04 -12.55 -10.44
N ILE A 10 -4.71 -13.29 -9.54
CA ILE A 10 -4.33 -13.38 -8.13
C ILE A 10 -2.95 -14.05 -8.01
N ASP A 11 -2.73 -15.18 -8.67
CA ASP A 11 -1.45 -15.90 -8.65
C ASP A 11 -0.29 -15.00 -9.13
N MET A 12 -0.53 -14.16 -10.15
CA MET A 12 0.44 -13.17 -10.63
C MET A 12 0.73 -12.09 -9.60
N LEU A 13 -0.28 -11.59 -8.89
CA LEU A 13 -0.08 -10.62 -7.80
C LEU A 13 0.69 -11.25 -6.64
N GLN A 14 0.36 -12.49 -6.26
CA GLN A 14 1.03 -13.20 -5.17
C GLN A 14 2.50 -13.51 -5.52
N ALA A 15 2.80 -13.82 -6.78
CA ALA A 15 4.17 -14.02 -7.25
C ALA A 15 5.01 -12.73 -7.32
N ALA A 16 4.38 -11.55 -7.28
CA ALA A 16 5.07 -10.27 -7.41
C ALA A 16 5.79 -9.82 -6.13
N ALA A 17 5.44 -10.40 -4.97
CA ALA A 17 6.00 -10.00 -3.69
C ALA A 17 6.17 -11.17 -2.73
N ASP A 18 7.27 -11.16 -1.97
CA ASP A 18 7.39 -11.99 -0.77
C ASP A 18 7.23 -11.12 0.48
N LEU A 19 6.77 -11.74 1.56
CA LEU A 19 6.67 -11.14 2.89
C LEU A 19 7.57 -11.93 3.84
N ASP A 20 8.39 -11.24 4.62
CA ASP A 20 9.24 -11.80 5.67
C ASP A 20 9.02 -11.05 6.98
N LEU A 21 9.08 -11.76 8.10
CA LEU A 21 8.94 -11.18 9.43
C LEU A 21 10.20 -11.38 10.26
N PHE A 22 10.68 -10.32 10.92
CA PHE A 22 11.81 -10.37 11.85
C PHE A 22 11.40 -9.76 13.19
N VAL A 23 11.79 -10.37 14.29
CA VAL A 23 11.52 -9.83 15.63
C VAL A 23 12.85 -9.46 16.28
N SER A 24 12.95 -8.22 16.76
CA SER A 24 14.10 -7.72 17.51
C SER A 24 13.60 -6.94 18.73
N GLY A 25 13.81 -7.51 19.92
CA GLY A 25 13.26 -6.95 21.16
C GLY A 25 11.73 -6.86 21.10
N SER A 26 11.18 -5.67 21.33
CA SER A 26 9.74 -5.36 21.26
C SER A 26 9.29 -4.82 19.89
N THR A 27 10.07 -5.05 18.83
CA THR A 27 9.76 -4.59 17.48
C THR A 27 9.62 -5.78 16.54
N LEU A 28 8.51 -5.83 15.83
CA LEU A 28 8.32 -6.65 14.63
C LEU A 28 8.72 -5.82 13.42
N ASN A 29 9.54 -6.35 12.54
CA ASN A 29 9.85 -5.76 11.25
C ASN A 29 9.24 -6.64 10.16
N ALA A 30 8.30 -6.07 9.40
CA ALA A 30 7.69 -6.71 8.25
C ALA A 30 8.39 -6.22 6.98
N ARG A 31 9.06 -7.14 6.29
CA ARG A 31 9.77 -6.91 5.05
C ARG A 31 8.90 -7.32 3.88
N VAL A 32 8.65 -6.39 2.97
CA VAL A 32 8.02 -6.67 1.67
C VAL A 32 9.11 -6.67 0.60
N ILE A 33 9.27 -7.77 -0.12
CA ILE A 33 10.30 -7.95 -1.14
C ILE A 33 9.65 -7.88 -2.52
N ASN A 34 10.17 -7.01 -3.38
CA ASN A 34 9.74 -6.91 -4.76
C ASN A 34 10.40 -8.01 -5.63
N GLN A 35 9.58 -8.87 -6.24
CA GLN A 35 10.04 -9.89 -7.19
C GLN A 35 9.83 -9.48 -8.65
N GLY A 36 9.25 -8.30 -8.90
CA GLY A 36 9.07 -7.72 -10.22
C GLY A 36 10.31 -7.00 -10.77
N GLY A 37 10.28 -6.75 -12.09
CA GLY A 37 11.29 -5.97 -12.81
C GLY A 37 11.00 -4.46 -12.88
N HIS A 38 10.05 -3.97 -12.08
CA HIS A 38 9.63 -2.58 -11.99
C HIS A 38 9.28 -2.24 -10.53
N LYS A 39 8.93 -0.98 -10.23
CA LYS A 39 8.44 -0.60 -8.88
C LYS A 39 7.25 -1.48 -8.43
N LEU A 40 7.08 -1.69 -7.13
CA LEU A 40 5.98 -2.46 -6.55
C LEU A 40 5.20 -1.61 -5.53
N PRO A 41 3.90 -1.38 -5.72
CA PRO A 41 3.12 -1.68 -6.94
C PRO A 41 3.54 -0.83 -8.15
N THR A 42 3.18 -1.22 -9.39
CA THR A 42 3.41 -0.42 -10.62
C THR A 42 2.11 -0.08 -11.35
N GLY A 43 2.22 0.65 -12.46
CA GLY A 43 1.13 0.94 -13.38
C GLY A 43 0.52 2.31 -13.16
N TYR A 44 -0.78 2.44 -13.43
CA TYR A 44 -1.54 3.67 -13.20
C TYR A 44 -1.55 4.00 -11.70
N GLY A 45 -1.05 5.20 -11.34
CA GLY A 45 -0.71 5.56 -9.97
C GLY A 45 -1.90 5.97 -9.09
N GLU A 46 -2.86 6.71 -9.63
CA GLU A 46 -3.96 7.27 -8.84
C GLU A 46 -4.88 6.15 -8.32
N GLY A 47 -5.14 6.15 -7.02
CA GLY A 47 -6.00 5.18 -6.35
C GLY A 47 -5.42 3.77 -6.25
N ARG A 48 -4.25 3.48 -6.85
CA ARG A 48 -3.57 2.19 -6.72
C ARG A 48 -2.65 2.21 -5.50
N ARG A 49 -2.85 1.25 -4.61
CA ARG A 49 -2.08 1.16 -3.37
C ARG A 49 -1.84 -0.27 -2.94
N MET A 50 -0.78 -0.47 -2.17
CA MET A 50 -0.49 -1.69 -1.44
C MET A 50 -0.20 -1.33 0.01
N TRP A 51 -0.54 -2.16 0.98
CA TRP A 51 -0.26 -1.88 2.39
C TRP A 51 -0.16 -3.16 3.20
N LEU A 52 0.42 -3.01 4.40
CA LEU A 52 0.45 -4.07 5.40
C LEU A 52 -0.75 -3.93 6.35
N HIS A 53 -1.52 -5.00 6.51
CA HIS A 53 -2.45 -5.17 7.60
C HIS A 53 -1.78 -6.07 8.64
N VAL A 54 -1.67 -5.59 9.88
CA VAL A 54 -0.98 -6.30 10.97
C VAL A 54 -1.93 -6.46 12.13
N THR A 55 -2.13 -7.69 12.59
CA THR A 55 -3.01 -8.01 13.72
C THR A 55 -2.23 -8.78 14.79
N PHE A 56 -2.16 -8.20 15.98
CA PHE A 56 -1.53 -8.83 17.15
C PHE A 56 -2.59 -9.48 18.03
N TYR A 57 -2.31 -10.69 18.51
CA TYR A 57 -3.22 -11.48 19.33
C TYR A 57 -2.59 -11.87 20.67
N ASP A 58 -3.42 -11.93 21.71
CA ASP A 58 -3.03 -12.46 23.03
C ASP A 58 -3.12 -14.00 23.08
N VAL A 59 -2.86 -14.57 24.27
CA VAL A 59 -2.88 -16.02 24.50
C VAL A 59 -4.27 -16.67 24.36
N GLY A 60 -5.34 -15.86 24.40
CA GLY A 60 -6.71 -16.30 24.17
C GLY A 60 -7.19 -16.06 22.74
N ASP A 61 -6.29 -15.73 21.80
CA ASP A 61 -6.59 -15.34 20.42
C ASP A 61 -7.47 -14.06 20.32
N ALA A 62 -7.49 -13.22 21.35
CA ALA A 62 -8.14 -11.91 21.26
C ALA A 62 -7.19 -10.88 20.62
N VAL A 63 -7.74 -10.04 19.74
CA VAL A 63 -6.98 -8.95 19.09
C VAL A 63 -6.56 -7.91 20.15
N VAL A 64 -5.26 -7.65 20.24
CA VAL A 64 -4.65 -6.67 21.15
C VAL A 64 -4.38 -5.34 20.44
N SER A 65 -3.91 -5.41 19.20
CA SER A 65 -3.65 -4.24 18.36
C SER A 65 -3.77 -4.63 16.91
N GLU A 66 -4.10 -3.66 16.07
CA GLU A 66 -4.27 -3.86 14.64
C GLU A 66 -3.87 -2.59 13.88
N HIS A 67 -3.25 -2.76 12.71
CA HIS A 67 -2.74 -1.69 11.85
C HIS A 67 -3.19 -1.90 10.42
N GLY A 68 -3.53 -0.84 9.67
CA GLY A 68 -3.88 -0.96 8.25
C GLY A 68 -5.26 -1.57 7.99
N GLN A 69 -6.22 -1.36 8.89
CA GLN A 69 -7.58 -1.87 8.77
C GLN A 69 -8.27 -1.38 7.51
N TYR A 70 -8.93 -2.29 6.81
CA TYR A 70 -9.78 -1.96 5.67
C TYR A 70 -11.24 -2.34 5.96
N ASP A 71 -12.14 -1.36 5.93
CA ASP A 71 -13.58 -1.58 6.02
C ASP A 71 -14.14 -1.82 4.62
N THR A 72 -14.57 -3.06 4.36
CA THR A 72 -15.12 -3.47 3.06
C THR A 72 -16.50 -2.89 2.75
N VAL A 73 -17.25 -2.44 3.77
CA VAL A 73 -18.56 -1.80 3.59
C VAL A 73 -18.38 -0.36 3.15
N SER A 74 -17.60 0.41 3.91
CA SER A 74 -17.34 1.83 3.60
C SER A 74 -16.25 2.05 2.56
N ALA A 75 -15.49 1.00 2.23
CA ALA A 75 -14.31 0.97 1.35
C ALA A 75 -13.15 1.87 1.79
N THR A 76 -12.99 2.06 3.10
CA THR A 76 -12.01 2.97 3.70
C THR A 76 -10.84 2.20 4.31
N LEU A 77 -9.62 2.69 4.05
CA LEU A 77 -8.37 2.20 4.63
C LEU A 77 -7.92 3.11 5.78
N THR A 78 -7.53 2.51 6.91
CA THR A 78 -6.81 3.21 7.97
C THR A 78 -5.34 3.33 7.57
N THR A 79 -4.91 4.52 7.14
CA THR A 79 -3.56 4.75 6.60
C THR A 79 -2.56 5.23 7.64
N GLY A 80 -3.00 5.91 8.70
CA GLY A 80 -2.11 6.60 9.65
C GLY A 80 -1.29 5.71 10.58
N ASN A 81 -1.55 4.40 10.61
CA ASN A 81 -0.87 3.44 11.49
C ASN A 81 -0.13 2.32 10.73
N THR A 82 -0.04 2.41 9.39
CA THR A 82 0.66 1.43 8.55
C THR A 82 1.40 2.14 7.40
N THR A 83 2.24 1.39 6.68
CA THR A 83 2.83 1.86 5.43
C THR A 83 1.89 1.58 4.27
N VAL A 84 1.50 2.64 3.56
CA VAL A 84 0.81 2.55 2.27
C VAL A 84 1.81 2.84 1.16
N PHE A 85 2.09 1.84 0.33
CA PHE A 85 2.94 1.92 -0.85
C PHE A 85 2.11 2.43 -2.04
N GLU A 86 2.40 3.65 -2.47
CA GLU A 86 1.67 4.36 -3.52
C GLU A 86 2.52 5.46 -4.15
N VAL A 87 2.00 6.05 -5.22
CA VAL A 87 2.52 7.29 -5.79
C VAL A 87 1.43 8.35 -5.71
N GLU A 88 1.78 9.52 -5.17
CA GLU A 88 0.94 10.70 -5.15
C GLU A 88 1.53 11.70 -6.13
N GLN A 89 0.80 11.95 -7.21
CA GLN A 89 1.11 12.99 -8.18
C GLN A 89 0.36 14.26 -7.81
N GLY A 90 0.81 15.39 -8.33
CA GLY A 90 0.22 16.67 -7.98
C GLY A 90 0.61 17.80 -8.91
N LEU A 91 0.17 18.99 -8.50
CA LEU A 91 0.48 20.26 -9.16
C LEU A 91 1.58 20.98 -8.40
N ASP A 92 2.57 21.50 -9.11
CA ASP A 92 3.48 22.50 -8.56
C ASP A 92 2.85 23.91 -8.53
N ALA A 93 3.62 24.91 -8.10
CA ALA A 93 3.15 26.28 -7.97
C ALA A 93 2.76 26.91 -9.33
N ASP A 94 3.48 26.59 -10.40
CA ASP A 94 3.25 27.16 -11.73
C ASP A 94 1.98 26.57 -12.35
N MET A 95 1.79 25.25 -12.25
CA MET A 95 0.57 24.59 -12.71
C MET A 95 -0.64 25.01 -11.88
N SER A 96 -0.46 25.20 -10.57
CA SER A 96 -1.49 25.74 -9.70
C SER A 96 -1.93 27.14 -10.15
N ALA A 97 -0.98 28.03 -10.45
CA ALA A 97 -1.26 29.38 -10.95
C ALA A 97 -1.94 29.35 -12.33
N ALA A 98 -1.57 28.41 -13.22
CA ALA A 98 -2.13 28.30 -14.57
C ALA A 98 -3.55 27.73 -14.60
N THR A 99 -3.89 26.83 -13.67
CA THR A 99 -5.17 26.10 -13.65
C THR A 99 -6.17 26.63 -12.62
N GLY A 100 -5.69 27.32 -11.58
CA GLY A 100 -6.49 27.73 -10.43
C GLY A 100 -6.76 26.62 -9.41
N ILE A 101 -6.24 25.40 -9.64
CA ILE A 101 -6.30 24.28 -8.68
C ILE A 101 -5.13 24.43 -7.68
N PRO A 102 -5.31 24.21 -6.38
CA PRO A 102 -4.23 24.32 -5.40
C PRO A 102 -3.03 23.40 -5.70
N ALA A 103 -1.82 23.87 -5.43
CA ALA A 103 -0.62 23.04 -5.48
C ALA A 103 -0.68 21.91 -4.44
N GLY A 104 -0.09 20.76 -4.76
CA GLY A 104 -0.09 19.56 -3.91
C GLY A 104 -0.72 18.33 -4.57
N PRO A 105 -0.94 17.25 -3.79
CA PRO A 105 -1.50 16.00 -4.29
C PRO A 105 -2.86 16.17 -4.96
N SER A 106 -3.06 15.48 -6.08
CA SER A 106 -4.27 15.60 -6.90
C SER A 106 -4.49 14.35 -7.75
N PHE A 107 -5.74 14.10 -8.11
CA PHE A 107 -6.14 13.06 -9.07
C PHE A 107 -6.44 13.62 -10.48
N HIS A 108 -6.07 14.88 -10.76
CA HIS A 108 -6.17 15.45 -12.10
C HIS A 108 -4.99 14.97 -12.97
N PHE A 109 -4.97 13.68 -13.34
CA PHE A 109 -3.89 13.03 -14.10
C PHE A 109 -3.29 13.87 -15.23
N VAL A 110 -4.13 14.53 -16.04
CA VAL A 110 -3.69 15.35 -17.19
C VAL A 110 -2.99 16.65 -16.77
N LEU A 111 -3.32 17.17 -15.58
CA LEU A 111 -2.77 18.42 -15.04
C LEU A 111 -1.60 18.18 -14.10
N ASN A 112 -1.51 17.01 -13.49
CA ASN A 112 -0.42 16.65 -12.60
C ASN A 112 0.94 16.77 -13.33
N ASN A 113 1.85 17.56 -12.77
CA ASN A 113 3.16 17.84 -13.36
C ASN A 113 4.33 17.62 -12.39
N THR A 114 4.06 17.13 -11.19
CA THR A 114 5.08 16.74 -10.21
C THR A 114 4.69 15.46 -9.47
N VAL A 115 5.70 14.76 -8.95
CA VAL A 115 5.54 13.63 -8.03
C VAL A 115 5.74 14.15 -6.61
N VAL A 116 4.68 14.17 -5.80
CA VAL A 116 4.72 14.65 -4.42
C VAL A 116 5.29 13.59 -3.48
N LYS A 117 4.97 12.32 -3.75
CA LYS A 117 5.44 11.14 -3.02
C LYS A 117 5.47 9.94 -3.96
N ASP A 118 6.49 9.11 -3.84
CA ASP A 118 6.55 7.79 -4.46
C ASP A 118 7.38 6.87 -3.57
N ASN A 119 6.70 6.10 -2.72
CA ASN A 119 7.34 5.15 -1.82
C ASN A 119 7.21 3.70 -2.30
N ARG A 120 6.94 3.49 -3.59
CA ARG A 120 6.81 2.15 -4.17
C ARG A 120 8.19 1.50 -4.23
N ILE A 121 8.24 0.21 -3.90
CA ILE A 121 9.49 -0.54 -3.70
C ILE A 121 10.19 -0.72 -5.05
N PRO A 122 11.44 -0.30 -5.24
CA PRO A 122 12.12 -0.42 -6.54
C PRO A 122 12.45 -1.89 -6.89
N PRO A 123 12.77 -2.19 -8.16
CA PRO A 123 13.11 -3.56 -8.59
C PRO A 123 14.53 -3.97 -8.19
N ARG A 124 14.85 -5.27 -8.34
CA ARG A 124 16.23 -5.78 -8.26
C ARG A 124 17.13 -5.03 -9.26
N GLY A 125 18.37 -4.73 -8.88
CA GLY A 125 19.26 -3.88 -9.68
C GLY A 125 19.00 -2.38 -9.52
N TYR A 126 18.27 -1.96 -8.48
CA TYR A 126 18.04 -0.54 -8.21
C TYR A 126 19.37 0.19 -7.98
N ASN A 127 19.56 1.27 -8.73
CA ASN A 127 20.65 2.21 -8.55
C ASN A 127 20.13 3.64 -8.69
N SER A 128 20.50 4.52 -7.77
CA SER A 128 19.88 5.85 -7.70
C SER A 128 20.15 6.70 -8.94
N GLY A 129 21.38 6.65 -9.49
CA GLY A 129 21.79 7.49 -10.62
C GLY A 129 20.97 7.24 -11.90
N PRO A 130 20.94 6.01 -12.43
CA PRO A 130 20.12 5.68 -13.60
C PRO A 130 18.63 5.89 -13.40
N PHE A 131 18.12 5.78 -12.16
CA PHE A 131 16.71 6.06 -11.86
C PHE A 131 16.43 7.56 -11.89
N GLU A 132 17.32 8.40 -11.33
CA GLU A 132 17.24 9.86 -11.42
C GLU A 132 17.34 10.36 -12.87
N ASP A 133 18.24 9.77 -13.67
CA ASP A 133 18.42 10.09 -15.09
C ASP A 133 17.13 9.94 -15.92
N VAL A 134 16.21 9.07 -15.48
CA VAL A 134 14.92 8.82 -16.13
C VAL A 134 13.72 9.28 -15.29
N GLN A 135 13.97 10.07 -14.24
CA GLN A 135 12.95 10.63 -13.35
C GLN A 135 12.05 9.56 -12.71
N ALA A 136 12.63 8.42 -12.37
CA ALA A 136 11.95 7.27 -11.78
C ALA A 136 12.39 7.00 -10.34
N GLU A 137 13.15 7.87 -9.69
CA GLU A 137 13.56 7.73 -8.31
C GLU A 137 12.36 7.67 -7.33
N PRO A 138 12.49 6.99 -6.18
CA PRO A 138 11.55 7.15 -5.07
C PRO A 138 11.55 8.58 -4.53
N VAL A 139 10.39 9.07 -4.10
CA VAL A 139 10.20 10.43 -3.56
C VAL A 139 9.60 10.35 -2.16
N GLY A 140 10.23 11.02 -1.19
CA GLY A 140 9.82 11.00 0.22
C GLY A 140 10.28 9.75 0.99
N VAL A 141 11.05 8.87 0.36
CA VAL A 141 11.72 7.72 0.97
C VAL A 141 13.05 7.47 0.29
N THR A 142 13.99 6.83 0.99
CA THR A 142 15.29 6.44 0.42
C THR A 142 15.44 4.94 0.47
N TYR A 143 15.79 4.34 -0.67
CA TYR A 143 16.27 2.97 -0.75
C TYR A 143 17.77 3.01 -1.00
N ALA A 144 18.52 2.12 -0.35
CA ALA A 144 19.93 1.96 -0.68
C ALA A 144 20.10 1.24 -2.02
N GLU A 145 21.29 1.34 -2.60
CA GLU A 145 21.68 0.58 -3.79
C GLU A 145 21.36 -0.91 -3.61
N GLU A 146 20.79 -1.53 -4.66
CA GLU A 146 20.34 -2.92 -4.67
C GLU A 146 19.25 -3.28 -3.63
N HIS A 147 18.66 -2.32 -2.91
CA HIS A 147 17.49 -2.58 -2.06
C HIS A 147 16.23 -2.65 -2.90
N TYR A 148 15.70 -3.86 -3.08
CA TYR A 148 14.42 -4.15 -3.73
C TYR A 148 13.36 -4.61 -2.73
N TRP A 149 13.48 -4.18 -1.47
CA TRP A 149 12.54 -4.50 -0.40
C TRP A 149 12.31 -3.28 0.49
N SER A 150 11.19 -3.28 1.23
CA SER A 150 10.89 -2.27 2.25
C SER A 150 10.65 -2.96 3.59
N ASP A 151 11.25 -2.39 4.64
CA ASP A 151 11.12 -2.84 6.02
C ASP A 151 10.20 -1.87 6.77
N THR A 152 9.08 -2.37 7.30
CA THR A 152 8.15 -1.58 8.12
C THR A 152 8.16 -2.09 9.57
N PRO A 153 8.60 -1.25 10.53
CA PRO A 153 8.60 -1.63 11.95
C PRO A 153 7.23 -1.41 12.60
N PHE A 154 6.82 -2.35 13.44
CA PHE A 154 5.66 -2.29 14.31
C PHE A 154 6.07 -2.60 15.75
N SER A 155 5.59 -1.82 16.71
CA SER A 155 5.78 -2.13 18.12
C SER A 155 4.91 -3.32 18.50
N ILE A 156 5.52 -4.33 19.11
CA ILE A 156 4.82 -5.49 19.65
C ILE A 156 4.09 -5.05 20.93
N PRO A 157 2.75 -5.11 20.98
CA PRO A 157 2.01 -4.74 22.18
C PRO A 157 2.31 -5.66 23.37
N VAL A 158 2.27 -5.13 24.58
CA VAL A 158 2.36 -5.94 25.80
C VAL A 158 1.23 -6.97 25.81
N GLY A 159 1.57 -8.23 26.07
CA GLY A 159 0.59 -9.33 26.11
C GLY A 159 0.34 -10.00 24.75
N ALA A 160 0.83 -9.46 23.64
CA ALA A 160 0.77 -10.13 22.35
C ALA A 160 1.71 -11.35 22.33
N VAL A 161 1.18 -12.50 21.91
CA VAL A 161 1.93 -13.76 21.77
C VAL A 161 1.92 -14.29 20.34
N ARG A 162 1.07 -13.73 19.48
CA ARG A 162 0.98 -14.08 18.05
C ARG A 162 0.75 -12.81 17.23
N VAL A 163 1.26 -12.81 16.01
CA VAL A 163 0.98 -11.77 15.02
C VAL A 163 0.67 -12.40 13.69
N GLU A 164 -0.30 -11.82 12.99
CA GLU A 164 -0.61 -12.08 11.59
C GLU A 164 -0.31 -10.81 10.79
N VAL A 165 0.39 -10.96 9.68
CA VAL A 165 0.73 -9.86 8.77
C VAL A 165 0.29 -10.23 7.38
N GLU A 166 -0.51 -9.36 6.77
CA GLU A 166 -1.07 -9.52 5.44
C GLU A 166 -0.63 -8.35 4.56
N LEU A 167 -0.24 -8.64 3.32
CA LEU A 167 0.05 -7.65 2.29
C LEU A 167 -1.13 -7.59 1.33
N PHE A 168 -1.82 -6.45 1.27
CA PHE A 168 -2.95 -6.23 0.38
C PHE A 168 -2.59 -5.31 -0.78
N HIS A 169 -3.17 -5.56 -1.95
CA HIS A 169 -3.15 -4.64 -3.09
C HIS A 169 -4.56 -4.25 -3.51
N GLN A 170 -4.76 -2.95 -3.80
CA GLN A 170 -5.99 -2.38 -4.31
C GLN A 170 -5.72 -1.58 -5.58
N THR A 171 -6.54 -1.78 -6.61
CA THR A 171 -6.40 -1.09 -7.90
C THR A 171 -7.08 0.27 -7.93
N THR A 172 -8.25 0.39 -7.30
CA THR A 172 -9.03 1.63 -7.29
C THR A 172 -9.52 1.92 -5.89
N SER A 173 -8.90 2.90 -5.24
CA SER A 173 -9.36 3.40 -3.95
C SER A 173 -10.68 4.14 -4.07
N LYS A 174 -11.37 4.28 -2.93
CA LYS A 174 -12.61 5.05 -2.83
C LYS A 174 -12.39 6.52 -3.18
N GLU A 175 -11.30 7.09 -2.68
CA GLU A 175 -10.99 8.52 -2.86
C GLU A 175 -10.84 8.86 -4.34
N TYR A 176 -10.20 7.97 -5.12
CA TYR A 176 -10.03 8.18 -6.55
C TYR A 176 -11.34 8.04 -7.34
N ILE A 177 -12.15 7.00 -7.06
CA ILE A 177 -13.41 6.83 -7.80
C ILE A 177 -14.45 7.91 -7.45
N GLU A 178 -14.47 8.39 -6.20
CA GLU A 178 -15.32 9.52 -5.80
C GLU A 178 -14.86 10.81 -6.47
N PHE A 179 -13.56 11.06 -6.57
CA PHE A 179 -13.02 12.17 -7.35
C PHE A 179 -13.47 12.12 -8.81
N LEU A 180 -13.34 10.98 -9.49
CA LEU A 180 -13.79 10.85 -10.90
C LEU A 180 -15.29 11.09 -11.07
N ARG A 181 -16.10 10.73 -10.07
CA ARG A 181 -17.53 11.00 -10.04
C ARG A 181 -17.82 12.48 -9.89
N ASP A 182 -17.18 13.12 -8.90
CA ASP A 182 -17.51 14.47 -8.46
C ASP A 182 -16.94 15.54 -9.41
N GLU A 183 -15.76 15.31 -9.98
CA GLU A 183 -15.12 16.24 -10.93
C GLU A 183 -15.66 16.10 -12.37
N ASN A 184 -16.38 15.02 -12.67
CA ASN A 184 -16.99 14.89 -13.99
C ASN A 184 -18.30 15.69 -14.08
N THR A 185 -18.17 16.93 -14.51
CA THR A 185 -19.30 17.86 -14.71
C THR A 185 -19.78 17.94 -16.16
N THR A 186 -19.19 17.17 -17.08
CA THR A 186 -19.44 17.30 -18.53
C THR A 186 -20.36 16.22 -19.09
N ASN A 187 -20.46 15.07 -18.43
CA ASN A 187 -21.28 13.93 -18.83
C ASN A 187 -21.51 12.98 -17.64
N THR A 188 -22.12 11.82 -17.90
CA THR A 188 -22.49 10.83 -16.87
C THR A 188 -21.41 9.81 -16.54
N ARG A 189 -20.25 9.82 -17.22
CA ARG A 189 -19.24 8.75 -17.12
C ARG A 189 -18.68 8.57 -15.71
N GLY A 190 -18.54 9.65 -14.93
CA GLY A 190 -18.08 9.58 -13.54
C GLY A 190 -19.06 8.83 -12.64
N THR A 191 -20.35 9.15 -12.76
CA THR A 191 -21.42 8.44 -12.04
C THR A 191 -21.54 6.98 -12.50
N GLU A 192 -21.43 6.72 -13.81
CA GLU A 192 -21.42 5.36 -14.36
C GLU A 192 -20.25 4.53 -13.78
N ALA A 193 -19.04 5.09 -13.75
CA ALA A 193 -17.86 4.43 -13.19
C ALA A 193 -18.02 4.13 -11.70
N TYR A 194 -18.53 5.09 -10.91
CA TYR A 194 -18.81 4.89 -9.49
C TYR A 194 -19.83 3.78 -9.24
N ASN A 195 -20.95 3.77 -10.00
CA ASN A 195 -21.97 2.74 -9.86
C ASN A 195 -21.44 1.35 -10.23
N LEU A 196 -20.60 1.25 -11.25
CA LEU A 196 -19.93 -0.01 -11.60
C LEU A 196 -19.00 -0.45 -10.46
N TRP A 197 -18.15 0.44 -9.96
CA TRP A 197 -17.27 0.16 -8.83
C TRP A 197 -18.08 -0.36 -7.61
N ASP A 198 -19.18 0.30 -7.24
CA ASP A 198 -20.05 -0.12 -6.15
C ASP A 198 -20.66 -1.51 -6.40
N SER A 199 -21.23 -1.73 -7.59
CA SER A 199 -21.89 -2.99 -7.96
C SER A 199 -20.94 -4.18 -8.08
N PHE A 200 -19.64 -3.94 -8.33
CA PHE A 200 -18.61 -4.97 -8.46
C PHE A 200 -17.74 -5.09 -7.19
N GLY A 201 -18.26 -4.68 -6.03
CA GLY A 201 -17.61 -4.92 -4.75
C GLY A 201 -16.48 -3.95 -4.43
N LYS A 202 -16.59 -2.71 -4.91
CA LYS A 202 -15.78 -1.56 -4.48
C LYS A 202 -14.26 -1.74 -4.66
N SER A 203 -13.84 -2.49 -5.69
CA SER A 203 -12.43 -2.86 -5.90
C SER A 203 -11.80 -3.40 -4.60
N ALA A 204 -12.47 -4.39 -4.00
CA ALA A 204 -12.02 -5.01 -2.76
C ALA A 204 -10.52 -5.41 -2.85
N PRO A 205 -9.75 -5.23 -1.77
CA PRO A 205 -8.33 -5.51 -1.78
C PRO A 205 -8.06 -7.00 -2.01
N VAL A 206 -6.98 -7.29 -2.72
CA VAL A 206 -6.52 -8.66 -2.99
C VAL A 206 -5.34 -8.97 -2.09
N LEU A 207 -5.41 -10.09 -1.37
CA LEU A 207 -4.32 -10.60 -0.55
C LEU A 207 -3.17 -11.10 -1.46
N MET A 208 -1.99 -10.50 -1.30
CA MET A 208 -0.77 -10.88 -2.01
C MET A 208 0.07 -11.89 -1.22
N ALA A 209 0.23 -11.66 0.08
CA ALA A 209 1.01 -12.53 0.96
C ALA A 209 0.47 -12.44 2.38
N SER A 210 0.59 -13.52 3.15
CA SER A 210 0.26 -13.55 4.57
C SER A 210 1.28 -14.40 5.33
N LEU A 211 1.64 -13.96 6.53
CA LEU A 211 2.46 -14.71 7.48
C LEU A 211 1.88 -14.61 8.89
N ASP A 212 1.68 -15.77 9.51
CA ASP A 212 1.47 -15.88 10.95
C ASP A 212 2.79 -16.20 11.65
N ARG A 213 3.02 -15.56 12.81
CA ARG A 213 4.19 -15.79 13.64
C ARG A 213 3.84 -15.79 15.11
N GLN A 214 4.30 -16.84 15.80
CA GLN A 214 4.39 -16.84 17.26
C GLN A 214 5.48 -15.86 17.72
N LEU A 215 5.11 -14.96 18.61
CA LEU A 215 6.00 -14.04 19.29
C LEU A 215 6.52 -14.74 20.54
N ALA A 216 7.83 -14.74 20.77
CA ALA A 216 8.40 -15.35 21.96
C ALA A 216 7.86 -14.62 23.21
N GLY A 217 6.85 -15.21 23.85
CA GLY A 217 6.10 -14.57 24.91
C GLY A 217 6.97 -14.28 26.13
N GLY A 218 7.01 -13.01 26.53
CA GLY A 218 6.51 -12.57 27.85
C GLY A 218 6.91 -13.35 29.11
N ARG A 219 8.07 -14.02 29.16
CA ARG A 219 8.64 -14.43 30.44
C ARG A 219 9.35 -13.22 31.05
N ALA A 220 8.68 -12.55 31.98
CA ALA A 220 9.36 -11.74 32.97
C ALA A 220 10.47 -12.60 33.61
N ASN A 221 11.71 -12.15 33.51
CA ASN A 221 12.80 -12.67 34.32
C ASN A 221 12.44 -12.41 35.79
N SER A 222 11.92 -13.41 36.50
CA SER A 222 11.93 -13.44 37.96
C SER A 222 12.95 -14.48 38.38
N SER A 223 14.14 -14.03 38.77
CA SER A 223 15.03 -14.77 39.66
C SER A 223 15.91 -13.76 40.39
N THR A 224 15.42 -13.37 41.57
CA THR A 224 16.26 -13.04 42.74
C THR A 224 17.05 -14.25 43.17
#